data_AF-A0A2V8VDM1-F1
#
_entry.id   AF-A0A2V8VDM1-F1
#
_cell.length_a   1.000
_cell.length_b   1.000
_cell.length_c   1.000
_cell.angle_alpha   90.00
_cell.angle_beta   90.00
_cell.angle_gamma   90.00
#
_symmetry.space_group_name_H-M   'P 1'
#
loop_
_entity.id
_entity.type
_entity.pdbx_description
1 polymer ?
#
loop_
_entity_poly.entity_id
_entity_poly.type
_entity_poly.pdbx_seq_one_letter_code
_entity_poly.pdbx_strand_id
1 'polypeptide(L)'
;MGDLGIVTALIMGEGRSFERALHQCPHPRSFLSKGDKAYAGVPDNLNPLPEDVLPNRLGLAEWLVSEDNPLTARVAVNRFWEVLFGARYR
;
A
#
# COMPACT_ATOMS: atom_id res chain seq x y z
N MET A 1 -47.99 10.46 -9.25
CA MET A 1 -46.55 10.68 -9.06
C MET A 1 -45.84 9.72 -10.01
N GLY A 2 -45.92 9.95 -11.31
CA GLY A 2 -45.31 11.07 -11.99
C GLY A 2 -43.97 10.57 -12.52
N ASP A 3 -43.99 10.17 -13.78
CA ASP A 3 -42.86 9.82 -14.63
C ASP A 3 -41.74 10.86 -14.48
N LEU A 4 -40.83 10.66 -13.51
CA LEU A 4 -39.57 11.40 -13.48
C LEU A 4 -38.74 10.78 -14.59
N GLY A 5 -38.58 11.51 -15.70
CA GLY A 5 -37.76 11.18 -16.88
C GLY A 5 -36.27 11.01 -16.56
N ILE A 6 -35.95 10.20 -15.57
CA ILE A 6 -34.62 9.71 -15.28
C ILE A 6 -34.36 8.62 -16.30
N VAL A 7 -33.63 8.99 -17.36
CA VAL A 7 -33.05 8.04 -18.29
C VAL A 7 -32.26 7.03 -17.47
N THR A 8 -32.75 5.80 -17.37
CA THR A 8 -32.01 4.69 -16.76
C THR A 8 -30.85 4.38 -17.69
N ALA A 9 -29.73 5.06 -17.49
CA ALA A 9 -28.49 4.73 -18.18
C ALA A 9 -28.04 3.35 -17.69
N LEU A 10 -27.58 2.50 -18.63
CA LEU A 10 -26.85 1.29 -18.28
C LEU A 10 -25.55 1.71 -17.58
N ILE A 11 -25.56 1.67 -16.25
CA ILE A 11 -24.35 1.79 -15.45
C ILE A 11 -23.67 0.43 -15.54
N MET A 12 -22.40 0.41 -15.98
CA MET A 12 -21.56 -0.78 -15.90
C MET A 12 -21.50 -1.20 -14.42
N GLY A 13 -22.25 -2.24 -14.07
CA GLY A 13 -22.20 -2.83 -12.75
C GLY A 13 -20.82 -3.44 -12.55
N GLU A 14 -20.11 -2.98 -11.53
CA GLU A 14 -18.84 -3.58 -11.13
C GLU A 14 -19.10 -5.06 -10.80
N GLY A 15 -18.27 -5.94 -11.37
CA GLY A 15 -18.36 -7.38 -11.10
C GLY A 15 -18.21 -7.63 -9.60
N ARG A 16 -19.00 -8.57 -9.06
CA ARG A 16 -18.94 -9.03 -7.67
C ARG A 16 -17.65 -9.81 -7.37
N SER A 17 -16.49 -9.24 -7.69
CA SER A 17 -15.20 -9.86 -7.41
C SER A 17 -14.19 -8.77 -7.15
N PHE A 18 -14.10 -8.34 -5.90
CA PHE A 18 -12.99 -7.57 -5.36
C PHE A 18 -11.76 -8.50 -5.22
N GLU A 19 -11.39 -9.26 -6.26
CA GLU A 19 -10.10 -9.92 -6.30
C GLU A 19 -9.05 -8.82 -6.43
N ARG A 20 -8.49 -8.44 -5.27
CA ARG A 20 -7.49 -7.38 -5.15
C ARG A 20 -6.34 -7.69 -6.10
N ALA A 21 -5.94 -6.71 -6.90
CA ALA A 21 -4.91 -6.87 -7.92
C ALA A 21 -3.68 -7.61 -7.37
N LEU A 22 -3.46 -8.81 -7.89
CA LEU A 22 -2.35 -9.68 -7.52
C LEU A 22 -1.09 -9.20 -8.24
N HIS A 23 -0.06 -8.82 -7.48
CA HIS A 23 1.26 -8.65 -8.09
C HIS A 23 1.99 -9.99 -8.03
N GLN A 24 2.39 -10.50 -9.19
CA GLN A 24 3.22 -11.70 -9.26
C GLN A 24 4.65 -11.27 -8.99
N CYS A 25 5.24 -11.77 -7.90
CA CYS A 25 6.64 -11.48 -7.59
C CYS A 25 7.52 -12.15 -8.65
N PRO A 26 8.43 -11.42 -9.33
CA PRO A 26 9.37 -12.03 -10.26
C PRO A 26 10.27 -13.04 -9.54
N HIS A 27 10.61 -14.14 -10.20
CA HIS A 27 11.53 -15.11 -9.61
C HIS A 27 12.95 -14.49 -9.46
N PRO A 28 13.63 -14.62 -8.30
CA PRO A 28 14.90 -13.93 -8.03
C PRO A 28 16.02 -14.17 -9.05
N ARG A 29 15.97 -15.31 -9.76
CA ARG A 29 16.99 -15.72 -10.75
C ARG A 29 16.58 -15.47 -12.21
N SER A 30 15.30 -15.25 -12.47
CA SER A 30 14.78 -15.13 -13.84
C SER A 30 13.54 -14.25 -13.87
N PHE A 31 13.69 -13.05 -14.45
CA PHE A 31 12.61 -12.08 -14.60
C PHE A 31 11.47 -12.57 -15.50
N LEU A 32 11.74 -13.53 -16.40
CA LEU A 32 10.74 -14.12 -17.29
C LEU A 32 9.91 -15.21 -16.58
N SER A 33 10.39 -15.69 -15.43
CA SER A 33 9.69 -16.70 -14.64
C SER A 33 8.84 -16.00 -13.57
N LYS A 34 7.54 -16.32 -13.56
CA LYS A 34 6.61 -15.82 -12.56
C LYS A 34 6.87 -16.56 -11.25
N GLY A 35 7.10 -15.82 -10.18
CA GLY A 35 7.16 -16.33 -8.82
C GLY A 35 5.81 -16.25 -8.11
N ASP A 36 5.85 -16.29 -6.79
CA ASP A 36 4.66 -16.40 -5.96
C ASP A 36 3.78 -15.15 -6.05
N LYS A 37 2.48 -15.36 -5.84
CA LYS A 37 1.50 -14.28 -5.74
C LYS A 37 1.69 -13.55 -4.42
N ALA A 38 1.91 -12.25 -4.46
CA ALA A 38 1.90 -11.40 -3.28
C ALA A 38 0.56 -10.67 -3.14
N TYR A 39 0.06 -10.64 -1.91
CA TYR A 39 -1.11 -9.87 -1.51
C TYR A 39 -0.67 -8.57 -0.82
N ALA A 40 -1.54 -7.57 -0.82
CA ALA A 40 -1.30 -6.35 -0.04
C ALA A 40 -1.22 -6.70 1.45
N GLY A 41 -0.13 -6.28 2.09
CA GLY A 41 0.19 -6.58 3.47
C GLY A 41 1.53 -5.96 3.85
N VAL A 42 2.03 -6.32 5.02
CA VAL A 42 3.35 -5.91 5.53
C VAL A 42 4.30 -7.11 5.52
N PRO A 43 5.63 -6.89 5.36
CA PRO A 43 6.61 -7.96 5.46
C PRO A 43 6.59 -8.64 6.84
N ASP A 44 6.81 -9.96 6.87
CA ASP A 44 6.81 -10.76 8.10
C ASP A 44 7.89 -10.37 9.12
N ASN A 45 8.95 -9.68 8.68
CA ASN A 45 10.05 -9.23 9.54
C ASN A 45 9.80 -7.87 10.20
N LEU A 46 8.73 -7.17 9.82
CA LEU A 46 8.33 -5.90 10.40
C LEU A 46 7.13 -6.11 11.32
N ASN A 47 6.71 -5.04 11.99
CA ASN A 47 5.55 -5.10 12.86
C ASN A 47 4.28 -5.43 12.05
N PRO A 48 3.38 -6.26 12.58
CA PRO A 48 2.16 -6.66 11.89
C PRO A 48 1.22 -5.45 11.68
N LEU A 49 0.28 -5.61 10.75
CA LEU A 49 -0.84 -4.67 10.63
C LEU A 49 -1.77 -4.83 11.84
N PRO A 50 -2.30 -3.73 12.41
CA PRO A 50 -3.33 -3.79 13.43
C PRO A 50 -4.56 -4.55 12.92
N GLU A 51 -5.23 -5.31 13.79
CA GLU A 51 -6.38 -6.14 13.41
C GLU A 51 -7.58 -5.33 12.90
N ASP A 52 -7.71 -4.06 13.32
CA ASP A 52 -8.80 -3.16 12.94
C ASP A 52 -8.60 -2.51 11.55
N VAL A 53 -7.48 -2.81 10.88
CA VAL A 53 -7.04 -2.07 9.70
C VAL A 53 -6.99 -2.98 8.47
N LEU A 54 -7.76 -2.61 7.45
CA LEU A 54 -7.70 -3.31 6.16
C LEU A 54 -6.35 -3.03 5.45
N PRO A 55 -5.74 -4.02 4.77
CA PRO A 55 -4.51 -3.82 3.99
C PRO A 55 -4.78 -3.05 2.68
N ASN A 56 -5.12 -1.77 2.84
CA ASN A 56 -5.37 -0.79 1.81
C ASN A 56 -4.44 0.42 2.03
N ARG A 57 -4.56 1.46 1.20
CA ARG A 57 -3.68 2.64 1.29
C ARG A 57 -3.80 3.39 2.61
N LEU A 58 -5.01 3.45 3.18
CA LEU A 58 -5.25 4.08 4.48
C LEU A 58 -4.57 3.27 5.58
N GLY A 59 -4.75 1.96 5.56
CA GLY A 59 -4.14 1.09 6.56
C GLY A 59 -2.62 1.07 6.52
N LEU A 60 -2.03 1.19 5.34
CA LEU A 60 -0.59 1.39 5.21
C LEU A 60 -0.14 2.73 5.81
N ALA A 61 -0.91 3.81 5.63
CA ALA A 61 -0.58 5.12 6.17
C ALA A 61 -0.63 5.13 7.70
N GLU A 62 -1.68 4.56 8.29
CA GLU A 62 -1.83 4.40 9.75
C GLU A 62 -0.71 3.52 10.32
N TRP A 63 -0.38 2.42 9.65
CA TRP A 63 0.75 1.58 10.03
C TRP A 63 2.06 2.35 10.01
N LEU A 64 2.38 3.09 8.92
CA LEU A 64 3.65 3.83 8.80
C LEU A 64 3.91 4.82 9.94
N VAL A 65 2.86 5.45 10.47
CA VAL A 65 2.96 6.47 11.53
C VAL A 65 2.63 5.95 12.93
N SER A 66 2.33 4.66 13.07
CA SER A 66 2.07 4.03 14.37
C SER A 66 3.27 4.16 15.31
N GLU A 67 3.00 4.37 16.60
CA GLU A 67 4.02 4.40 17.66
C GLU A 67 4.79 3.08 17.76
N ASP A 68 4.17 1.97 17.35
CA ASP A 68 4.80 0.65 17.31
C ASP A 68 5.90 0.54 16.24
N ASN A 69 6.00 1.49 15.30
CA ASN A 69 6.96 1.50 14.19
C ASN A 69 8.12 2.52 14.40
N PRO A 70 9.08 2.28 15.32
CA PRO A 70 10.13 3.24 15.67
C PRO A 70 11.15 3.49 14.56
N LEU A 71 11.27 2.58 13.58
CA LEU A 71 12.24 2.70 12.49
C LEU A 71 11.88 3.85 11.54
N THR A 72 10.59 4.04 11.26
CA THR A 72 10.13 5.08 10.32
C THR A 72 10.52 6.47 10.80
N ALA A 73 10.27 6.77 12.08
CA ALA A 73 10.65 8.04 12.68
C ALA A 73 12.16 8.26 12.65
N ARG A 74 12.96 7.24 13.00
CA ARG A 74 14.42 7.32 13.00
C ARG A 74 15.00 7.59 11.61
N VAL A 75 14.52 6.88 10.58
CA VAL A 75 14.98 7.07 9.20
C VAL A 75 14.61 8.45 8.69
N ALA A 76 13.39 8.91 8.96
CA ALA A 76 12.94 10.25 8.58
C ALA A 76 13.82 11.34 9.22
N VAL A 77 14.06 11.25 10.53
CA VAL A 77 14.93 12.20 11.26
C VAL A 77 16.34 12.17 10.69
N ASN A 78 16.94 10.99 10.47
CA ASN A 78 18.26 10.89 9.87
C ASN A 78 18.32 11.53 8.48
N ARG A 79 17.29 11.32 7.64
CA ARG A 79 17.22 11.94 6.33
C ARG A 79 17.14 13.46 6.41
N PHE A 80 16.37 14.01 7.36
CA PHE A 80 16.33 15.46 7.58
C PHE A 80 17.68 16.00 8.08
N TRP A 81 18.34 15.29 8.98
CA TRP A 81 19.69 15.65 9.44
C TRP A 81 20.69 15.67 8.28
N GLU A 82 20.67 14.66 7.39
CA GLU A 82 21.51 14.65 6.19
C GLU A 82 21.19 15.81 5.23
N VAL A 83 19.92 16.19 5.07
CA VAL A 83 19.54 17.32 4.19
C VAL A 83 20.01 18.66 4.77
N LEU A 84 19.88 18.84 6.08
CA LEU A 84 20.19 20.11 6.76
C LEU A 84 21.69 20.27 7.06
N PHE A 85 22.35 19.19 7.46
CA PHE A 85 23.71 19.20 7.99
C PHE A 85 24.65 18.24 7.27
N GLY A 86 24.17 17.50 6.27
CA GLY A 86 25.02 16.72 5.37
C GLY A 86 25.85 17.66 4.52
N ALA A 87 26.89 18.21 5.14
CA ALA A 87 27.91 18.99 4.49
C ALA A 87 28.53 18.11 3.42
N ARG A 88 28.18 18.40 2.16
CA ARG A 88 28.95 17.94 1.02
C ARG A 88 30.25 18.74 1.04
N TYR A 89 31.26 18.26 1.75
CA TYR A 89 32.62 18.66 1.43
C TYR A 89 32.89 18.09 0.03
N ARG A 90 32.87 18.96 -0.96
CA ARG A 90 33.65 18.80 -2.17
C ARG A 90 34.77 19.81 -2.08
#